data_AF-A0AA95GDC1-F1
#
_entry.id   AF-A0AA95GDC1-F1
#
_cell.length_a   1.000
_cell.length_b   1.000
_cell.length_c   1.000
_cell.angle_alpha   90.00
_cell.angle_beta   90.00
_cell.angle_gamma   90.00
#
_symmetry.space_group_name_H-M   'P 1'
#
loop_
_entity.id
_entity.type
_entity.pdbx_description
1 polymer ?
#
loop_
_entity_poly.entity_id
_entity_poly.type
_entity_poly.pdbx_seq_one_letter_code
_entity_poly.pdbx_strand_id
1 'polypeptide(L)' 'MAMRCPVCGETAHVRSSFYATKTTKESYHQCKNIECSCTFKTLETLYSIIRQPLSPDEIEKKLNQTCCLTSLLYIV' A
#
# COMPACT_ATOMS: atom_id res chain seq x y z
N MET A 1 -3.39 -10.34 1.76
CA MET A 1 -2.04 -10.91 1.99
C MET A 1 -2.19 -12.07 2.95
N ALA A 2 -1.52 -13.19 2.69
CA ALA A 2 -1.53 -14.35 3.57
C ALA A 2 -0.10 -14.65 4.01
N MET A 3 0.16 -14.52 5.31
CA MET A 3 1.42 -14.94 5.92
C MET A 3 1.48 -16.45 6.07
N ARG A 4 2.69 -16.99 6.09
CA ARG A 4 2.91 -18.36 6.57
C ARG A 4 2.93 -18.38 8.09
N CYS A 5 2.37 -19.43 8.65
CA CYS A 5 2.42 -19.71 10.06
C CYS A 5 3.88 -19.96 10.49
N PRO A 6 4.37 -19.33 11.58
CA PRO A 6 5.74 -19.56 12.05
C PRO A 6 5.94 -20.94 12.69
N VAL A 7 4.87 -21.65 13.04
CA VAL A 7 4.93 -22.95 13.70
C VAL A 7 4.95 -24.10 12.70
N CYS A 8 4.02 -24.11 11.74
CA CYS A 8 3.86 -25.22 10.78
C CYS A 8 4.19 -24.86 9.33
N GLY A 9 4.45 -23.58 9.02
CA GLY A 9 4.72 -23.11 7.66
C GLY A 9 3.50 -23.03 6.74
N GLU A 10 2.34 -23.55 7.17
CA GLU A 10 1.10 -23.50 6.40
C GLU A 10 0.56 -22.06 6.28
N THR A 11 -0.24 -21.81 5.26
CA THR A 11 -0.82 -20.48 5.01
C THR A 11 -1.81 -20.09 6.10
N ALA A 12 -1.65 -18.89 6.65
CA ALA A 12 -2.56 -18.29 7.62
C ALA A 12 -3.51 -17.28 6.95
N HIS A 13 -4.74 -17.25 7.43
CA HIS A 13 -5.81 -16.37 6.96
C HIS A 13 -5.99 -15.18 7.90
N VAL A 14 -6.13 -13.96 7.34
CA VAL A 14 -6.36 -12.74 8.11
C VAL A 14 -7.81 -12.70 8.62
N ARG A 15 -8.00 -12.62 9.94
CA ARG A 15 -9.33 -12.51 10.57
C ARG A 15 -9.79 -11.08 10.69
N SER A 16 -8.90 -10.20 11.11
CA SER A 16 -9.15 -8.78 11.26
C SER A 16 -7.86 -8.02 11.06
N SER A 17 -8.00 -6.77 10.64
CA SER A 17 -6.87 -5.85 10.59
C SER A 17 -7.32 -4.45 10.94
N PHE A 18 -6.51 -3.74 11.71
CA PHE A 18 -6.74 -2.35 12.05
C PHE A 18 -5.47 -1.53 11.82
N TYR A 19 -5.65 -0.26 11.50
CA TYR A 19 -4.53 0.67 11.43
C TYR A 19 -4.23 1.18 12.83
N ALA A 20 -3.09 0.78 13.38
CA ALA A 20 -2.62 1.27 14.68
C ALA A 20 -2.11 2.72 14.55
N THR A 21 -1.47 3.04 13.43
CA THR A 21 -1.02 4.38 13.08
C THR A 21 -1.30 4.65 11.60
N LYS A 22 -0.99 5.87 11.11
CA LYS A 22 -1.10 6.21 9.68
C LYS A 22 -0.21 5.35 8.78
N THR A 23 0.86 4.77 9.33
CA THR A 23 1.87 4.03 8.59
C THR A 23 1.93 2.55 8.96
N THR A 24 1.34 2.15 10.10
CA THR A 24 1.41 0.79 10.63
C THR A 24 0.02 0.16 10.74
N LYS A 25 -0.10 -1.03 10.18
CA LYS A 25 -1.30 -1.87 10.22
C LYS A 25 -1.05 -3.11 11.07
N GLU A 26 -1.88 -3.33 12.08
CA GLU A 26 -1.92 -4.57 12.84
C GLU A 26 -2.92 -5.53 12.18
N SER A 27 -2.49 -6.78 11.96
CA SER A 27 -3.35 -7.82 11.37
C SER A 27 -3.30 -9.10 12.21
N TYR A 28 -4.46 -9.72 12.41
CA TYR A 28 -4.64 -10.97 13.15
C TYR A 28 -4.78 -12.12 12.17
N HIS A 29 -4.01 -13.18 12.38
CA HIS A 29 -3.92 -14.32 11.48
C HIS A 29 -4.26 -15.60 12.21
N GLN A 30 -5.06 -16.44 11.56
CA GLN A 30 -5.34 -17.80 12.03
C GLN A 30 -4.79 -18.80 11.01
N CYS A 31 -4.03 -19.78 11.48
CA CYS A 31 -3.54 -20.85 10.63
C CYS A 31 -4.72 -21.63 10.02
N LYS A 32 -4.61 -22.03 8.74
CA LYS A 32 -5.60 -22.91 8.10
C LYS A 32 -5.52 -24.36 8.57
N ASN A 33 -4.34 -24.81 8.99
CA ASN A 33 -4.20 -26.14 9.55
C ASN A 33 -4.87 -26.19 10.93
N ILE A 34 -5.92 -27.02 11.05
CA ILE A 34 -6.69 -27.21 12.28
C ILE A 34 -5.84 -27.85 13.38
N GLU A 35 -4.86 -28.69 13.02
CA GLU A 35 -3.94 -29.29 14.00
C GLU A 35 -3.03 -28.23 14.64
N CYS A 36 -2.62 -27.23 13.86
CA CYS A 36 -1.80 -26.14 14.38
C CYS A 36 -2.65 -25.12 15.13
N SER A 37 -3.80 -24.71 14.55
CA SER A 37 -4.75 -23.72 15.09
C SER A 37 -4.13 -22.42 15.63
N CYS A 38 -2.87 -22.13 15.29
CA CYS A 38 -2.17 -21.02 15.89
C CYS A 38 -2.81 -19.71 15.42
N THR A 39 -2.92 -18.78 16.36
CA THR A 39 -3.39 -17.42 16.09
C THR A 39 -2.28 -16.46 16.48
N PHE A 40 -1.89 -15.59 15.55
CA PHE A 40 -0.79 -14.66 15.76
C PHE A 40 -1.11 -13.29 15.17
N LYS A 41 -0.41 -12.27 15.65
CA LYS A 41 -0.56 -10.89 15.18
C LYS A 41 0.71 -10.46 14.47
N THR A 42 0.56 -9.59 13.49
CA THR A 42 1.69 -8.94 12.81
C THR A 42 1.47 -7.47 12.64
N LEU A 43 2.57 -6.74 12.62
CA LEU A 43 2.62 -5.32 12.33
C LEU A 43 3.25 -5.12 10.95
N GLU A 44 2.44 -4.66 10.00
CA GLU A 44 2.90 -4.25 8.67
C GLU A 44 3.12 -2.73 8.71
N THR A 45 4.38 -2.29 8.64
CA THR A 45 4.73 -0.85 8.67
C THR A 45 5.24 -0.41 7.30
N LEU A 46 4.78 0.78 6.86
CA LEU A 46 5.30 1.44 5.66
C LEU A 46 6.79 1.73 5.83
N TYR A 47 7.62 1.15 4.97
CA TYR A 47 9.06 1.37 4.98
C TYR A 47 9.47 2.67 4.28
N SER A 48 9.08 2.82 3.00
CA SER A 48 9.40 4.02 2.22
C SER A 48 8.40 4.19 1.06
N ILE A 49 8.09 5.45 0.71
CA ILE A 49 7.27 5.76 -0.47
C ILE A 49 8.19 5.91 -1.67
N ILE A 50 8.09 4.99 -2.65
CA ILE A 50 8.93 5.00 -3.86
C ILE A 50 8.56 6.16 -4.80
N ARG A 51 7.27 6.51 -4.85
CA ARG A 51 6.77 7.61 -5.66
C ARG A 51 5.62 8.29 -4.96
N GLN A 52 5.72 9.61 -4.80
CA GLN A 52 4.64 10.44 -4.29
C GLN A 52 3.85 11.05 -5.46
N PRO A 53 2.53 11.27 -5.30
CA PRO A 53 1.81 12.12 -6.24
C PRO A 53 2.41 13.53 -6.21
N LEU A 54 2.38 14.20 -7.36
CA LEU A 54 2.77 15.61 -7.47
C LEU A 54 1.88 16.43 -6.54
N SER A 55 2.44 17.44 -5.88
CA SER A 55 1.60 18.36 -5.11
C SER A 55 0.64 19.10 -6.06
N PRO A 56 -0.53 19.56 -5.58
CA PRO A 56 -1.46 20.34 -6.41
C PRO A 56 -0.77 21.50 -7.15
N ASP A 57 0.20 22.15 -6.49
CA ASP A 57 0.98 23.26 -7.05
C ASP A 57 1.90 22.82 -8.21
N GLU A 58 2.44 21.60 -8.14
CA GLU A 58 3.26 21.01 -9.22
C GLU A 58 2.40 20.54 -10.39
N ILE A 59 1.18 20.06 -10.11
CA ILE A 59 0.19 19.70 -11.13
C ILE A 59 -0.18 20.95 -11.94
N GLU A 60 -0.46 22.07 -11.27
CA GLU A 60 -0.78 23.35 -11.92
C GLU A 60 0.36 23.85 -12.81
N LYS A 61 1.60 23.78 -12.32
CA LYS A 61 2.78 24.15 -13.13
C LYS A 61 2.93 23.28 -14.38
N LYS A 62 2.71 21.97 -14.28
CA LYS A 62 2.76 21.08 -15.45
C LYS A 62 1.64 21.37 -16.44
N LEU A 63 0.43 21.63 -15.95
CA LEU A 63 -0.73 21.97 -16.79
C LEU A 63 -0.49 23.27 -17.56
N ASN A 64 0.04 24.28 -16.88
CA ASN A 64 0.34 25.60 -17.46
C ASN A 64 1.53 25.55 -18.43
N GLN A 65 2.46 24.61 -18.24
CA GLN A 65 3.59 24.42 -19.15
C GLN A 65 3.20 23.70 -20.45
N THR A 66 2.15 22.87 -20.44
CA THR A 66 1.59 22.27 -21.67
C THR A 66 0.82 23.25 -22.55
N CYS A 67 0.32 24.37 -22.02
CA CYS A 67 -0.46 25.35 -22.79
C CYS A 67 0.41 26.23 -23.72
N CYS A 68 1.74 26.30 -23.50
CA CYS A 68 2.65 27.06 -24.38
C CYS A 68 3.10 26.30 -25.64
N LEU A 69 2.94 24.97 -25.69
CA LEU A 69 3.37 24.15 -26.82
C LEU A 69 2.25 23.84 -27.83
N THR A 70 0.98 24.02 -27.46
CA THR A 70 -0.17 23.82 -28.34
C THR A 70 -0.54 25.08 -29.15
N SER A 71 -0.06 26.27 -28.77
CA SER A 71 -0.30 27.52 -29.52
C SER A 71 0.57 27.67 -30.77
N LEU A 72 1.68 26.92 -30.89
CA LEU A 72 2.58 26.94 -32.05
C LEU A 72 2.19 25.95 -33.17
N LEU A 73 1.20 25.07 -32.92
CA LEU A 73 0.71 24.09 -33.90
C LEU A 73 -0.60 24.49 -34.59
N TYR A 74 -1.13 25.69 -34.31
CA TYR A 74 -2.39 26.21 -34.89
C TYR A 74 -2.19 27.44 -35.81
N ILE A 75 -0.95 27.77 -36.20
CA ILE A 75 -0.61 28.91 -37.11
C ILE A 75 0.16 28.43 -38.37
N VAL A 76 0.07 27.15 -38.76
CA VAL A 76 0.59 26.67 -40.06
C VAL A 76 -0.51 25.96 -40.83
#